data_AF-A0A1B6JNB7-F1
#
_entry.id   AF-A0A1B6JNB7-F1
#
_cell.length_a   1.000
_cell.length_b   1.000
_cell.length_c   1.000
_cell.angle_alpha   90.00
_cell.angle_beta   90.00
_cell.angle_gamma   90.00
#
_symmetry.space_group_name_H-M   'P 1'
#
loop_
_entity.id
_entity.type
_entity.pdbx_description
1 polymer ?
#
loop_
_entity_poly.entity_id
_entity_poly.type
_entity_poly.pdbx_seq_one_letter_code
_entity_poly.pdbx_strand_id
1 'polypeptide(L)'
;MSDEFGFDILVKVVAQSCQMVGFERVTNSSIFMLTDIIRDFVLRIGYLCKRYAEHCGRSHVNLGDLSLAFYDLGISPLELLQFLELVNLPPQCIRVPRYPVILSNRYSLENSLRNIKVNDQVTGKPKEGLKIRISLSKIKEATKILKNKKKKKKRMRRKRGVSL
;
A
#
# COMPACT_ATOMS: atom_id res chain seq x y z
N MET A 1 13.46 8.99 -6.40
CA MET A 1 12.96 9.16 -5.01
C MET A 1 11.50 9.58 -4.96
N SER A 2 11.10 10.77 -5.45
CA SER A 2 9.67 11.17 -5.49
C SER A 2 8.86 10.39 -6.54
N ASP A 3 9.46 10.20 -7.71
CA ASP A 3 8.75 9.61 -8.87
C ASP A 3 8.53 8.10 -8.68
N GLU A 4 9.45 7.43 -8.00
CA GLU A 4 9.34 6.03 -7.57
C GLU A 4 8.14 5.85 -6.64
N PHE A 5 7.92 6.77 -5.70
CA PHE A 5 6.75 6.71 -4.82
C PHE A 5 5.43 6.88 -5.58
N GLY A 6 5.40 7.79 -6.57
CA GLY A 6 4.25 7.94 -7.46
C GLY A 6 3.97 6.68 -8.28
N PHE A 7 5.03 6.05 -8.80
CA PHE A 7 4.92 4.76 -9.50
C PHE A 7 4.39 3.66 -8.58
N ASP A 8 4.92 3.53 -7.37
CA ASP A 8 4.48 2.52 -6.40
C ASP A 8 3.00 2.66 -6.02
N ILE A 9 2.50 3.89 -5.94
CA ILE A 9 1.06 4.15 -5.74
C ILE A 9 0.28 3.66 -6.95
N LEU A 10 0.74 4.00 -8.16
CA LEU A 10 0.06 3.64 -9.38
C LEU A 10 -0.02 2.12 -9.54
N VAL A 11 1.07 1.40 -9.24
CA VAL A 11 1.10 -0.08 -9.19
C VAL A 11 0.03 -0.64 -8.25
N LYS A 12 -0.14 -0.05 -7.06
CA LYS A 12 -1.17 -0.49 -6.10
C LYS A 12 -2.58 -0.25 -6.63
N VAL A 13 -2.82 0.90 -7.28
CA VAL A 13 -4.11 1.21 -7.91
C VAL A 13 -4.42 0.20 -9.01
N VAL A 14 -3.47 -0.12 -9.87
CA VAL A 14 -3.65 -1.14 -10.92
C VAL A 14 -3.97 -2.52 -10.30
N ALA A 15 -3.22 -2.93 -9.29
CA ALA A 15 -3.46 -4.19 -8.60
C ALA A 15 -4.87 -4.26 -7.97
N GLN A 16 -5.33 -3.16 -7.38
CA GLN A 16 -6.68 -3.04 -6.81
C GLN A 16 -7.76 -3.09 -7.90
N SER A 17 -7.54 -2.45 -9.05
CA SER A 17 -8.43 -2.57 -10.22
C SER A 17 -8.51 -4.01 -10.72
N CYS A 18 -7.38 -4.73 -10.80
CA CYS A 18 -7.38 -6.16 -11.16
C CYS A 18 -8.17 -7.01 -10.15
N GLN A 19 -8.03 -6.74 -8.85
CA GLN A 19 -8.79 -7.43 -7.80
C GLN A 19 -10.30 -7.15 -7.93
N MET A 20 -10.67 -5.91 -8.25
CA MET A 20 -12.07 -5.49 -8.44
C MET A 20 -12.73 -6.18 -9.64
N VAL A 21 -11.96 -6.43 -10.70
CA VAL A 21 -12.42 -7.23 -11.86
C VAL A 21 -12.58 -8.72 -11.50
N GLY A 22 -11.91 -9.20 -10.44
CA GLY A 22 -11.98 -10.58 -9.97
C GLY A 22 -10.75 -11.43 -10.31
N PHE A 23 -9.62 -10.83 -10.71
CA PHE A 23 -8.38 -11.57 -10.92
C PHE A 23 -7.77 -12.02 -9.59
N GLU A 24 -7.57 -13.33 -9.41
CA GLU A 24 -6.93 -13.88 -8.21
C GLU A 24 -5.39 -13.81 -8.27
N ARG A 25 -4.81 -13.89 -9.48
CA ARG A 25 -3.36 -13.83 -9.70
C ARG A 25 -3.06 -13.10 -11.00
N VAL A 26 -2.02 -12.26 -10.97
CA VAL A 26 -1.52 -11.51 -12.13
C VAL A 26 0.01 -11.53 -12.09
N THR A 27 0.64 -11.52 -13.26
CA THR A 27 2.10 -11.43 -13.38
C THR A 27 2.57 -10.00 -13.12
N ASN A 28 3.77 -9.85 -12.52
CA ASN A 28 4.33 -8.53 -12.25
C ASN A 28 4.59 -7.72 -13.53
N SER A 29 5.01 -8.38 -14.62
CA SER A 29 5.25 -7.69 -15.89
C SER A 29 3.96 -7.07 -16.43
N SER A 30 2.83 -7.77 -16.37
CA SER A 30 1.53 -7.25 -16.83
C SER A 30 1.07 -6.07 -15.99
N ILE A 31 1.24 -6.11 -14.66
CA ILE A 31 0.91 -4.97 -13.79
C ILE A 31 1.77 -3.76 -14.15
N PHE A 32 3.08 -3.92 -14.34
CA PHE A 32 3.95 -2.81 -14.71
C PHE A 32 3.60 -2.21 -16.08
N MET A 33 3.31 -3.06 -17.07
CA MET A 33 2.85 -2.59 -18.39
C MET A 33 1.53 -1.81 -18.30
N LEU A 34 0.55 -2.32 -17.54
CA LEU A 34 -0.72 -1.62 -17.30
C LEU A 34 -0.51 -0.30 -16.55
N THR A 35 0.45 -0.27 -15.62
CA THR A 35 0.82 0.94 -14.87
C THR A 35 1.38 2.01 -15.80
N ASP A 36 2.24 1.64 -16.75
CA ASP A 36 2.78 2.56 -17.74
C ASP A 36 1.71 3.05 -18.72
N ILE A 37 0.78 2.18 -19.13
CA ILE A 37 -0.36 2.56 -19.98
C ILE A 37 -1.25 3.58 -19.25
N ILE A 38 -1.59 3.34 -17.98
CA ILE A 38 -2.43 4.26 -17.19
C ILE A 38 -1.72 5.60 -16.98
N ARG A 39 -0.42 5.58 -16.71
CA ARG A 39 0.40 6.80 -16.61
C ARG A 39 0.34 7.60 -17.91
N ASP A 40 0.60 6.97 -19.05
CA ASP A 40 0.59 7.64 -20.35
C ASP A 40 -0.80 8.18 -20.70
N PHE A 41 -1.84 7.41 -20.40
CA PHE A 41 -3.22 7.83 -20.61
C PHE A 41 -3.59 9.09 -19.82
N VAL A 42 -3.25 9.16 -18.53
CA VAL A 42 -3.49 10.35 -17.70
C VAL A 42 -2.74 11.56 -18.23
N LEU A 43 -1.47 11.38 -18.63
CA LEU A 43 -0.69 12.45 -19.24
C LEU A 43 -1.31 12.91 -20.56
N ARG A 44 -1.74 11.98 -21.41
CA ARG A 44 -2.37 12.27 -22.69
C ARG A 44 -3.65 13.08 -22.55
N ILE A 45 -4.52 12.74 -21.60
CA ILE A 45 -5.70 13.56 -21.26
C ILE A 45 -5.27 14.98 -20.86
N GLY A 46 -4.28 15.09 -19.98
CA GLY A 46 -3.78 16.39 -19.53
C GLY A 46 -3.24 17.26 -20.67
N TYR A 47 -2.48 16.66 -21.60
CA TYR A 47 -1.98 17.36 -22.78
C TYR A 47 -3.09 17.82 -23.73
N LEU A 48 -4.11 16.99 -23.97
CA LEU A 48 -5.26 17.36 -24.80
C LEU A 48 -6.06 18.51 -24.17
N CYS A 49 -6.39 18.38 -22.89
CA CYS A 49 -7.11 19.42 -22.15
C CYS A 49 -6.35 20.75 -22.15
N LYS A 50 -5.02 20.70 -21.96
CA LYS A 50 -4.16 21.89 -22.02
C LYS A 50 -4.21 22.53 -23.40
N ARG A 51 -4.06 21.75 -24.48
CA ARG A 51 -4.15 22.27 -25.86
C ARG A 51 -5.50 22.92 -26.13
N TYR A 52 -6.59 22.35 -25.65
CA TYR A 52 -7.92 22.93 -25.79
C TYR A 52 -8.08 24.26 -25.05
N ALA A 53 -7.56 24.34 -23.82
CA ALA A 53 -7.52 25.60 -23.08
C ALA A 53 -6.68 26.67 -23.82
N GLU A 54 -5.50 26.28 -24.33
CA GLU A 54 -4.61 27.15 -25.10
C GLU A 54 -5.24 27.65 -26.41
N HIS A 55 -5.98 26.80 -27.12
CA HIS A 55 -6.75 27.19 -28.31
C HIS A 55 -7.83 28.24 -28.01
N CYS A 56 -8.36 28.25 -26.79
CA CYS A 56 -9.30 29.25 -26.32
C CYS A 56 -8.63 30.49 -25.70
N GLY A 57 -7.29 30.58 -25.74
CA GLY A 57 -6.52 31.65 -25.10
C GLY A 57 -6.55 31.62 -23.56
N ARG A 58 -6.94 30.49 -22.96
CA ARG A 58 -7.06 30.31 -21.51
C ARG A 58 -5.90 29.46 -20.97
N SER A 59 -5.41 29.78 -19.77
CA SER A 59 -4.44 28.94 -19.05
C SER A 59 -5.11 27.88 -18.17
N HIS A 60 -6.35 28.14 -17.76
CA HIS A 60 -7.12 27.25 -16.89
C HIS A 60 -7.98 26.30 -17.72
N VAL A 61 -7.81 25.00 -17.44
CA VAL A 61 -8.61 23.91 -18.01
C VAL A 61 -9.98 23.88 -17.33
N ASN A 62 -11.04 23.83 -18.14
CA ASN A 62 -12.41 23.73 -17.68
C ASN A 62 -13.02 22.35 -17.99
N LEU A 63 -14.19 22.04 -17.42
CA LEU A 63 -14.88 20.76 -17.67
C LEU A 63 -15.22 20.55 -19.16
N GLY A 64 -15.48 21.63 -19.90
CA GLY A 64 -15.72 21.58 -21.34
C GLY A 64 -14.49 21.14 -22.16
N ASP A 65 -13.29 21.55 -21.73
CA ASP A 65 -12.04 21.13 -22.39
C ASP A 65 -11.78 19.63 -22.14
N LEU A 66 -12.19 19.13 -20.96
CA LEU A 66 -12.16 17.71 -20.62
C LEU A 66 -13.20 16.91 -21.41
N SER A 67 -14.41 17.42 -21.61
CA SER A 67 -15.43 16.72 -22.40
C SER A 67 -15.04 16.61 -23.88
N LEU A 68 -14.38 17.64 -24.43
CA LEU A 68 -13.76 17.59 -25.75
C LEU A 68 -12.64 16.54 -25.81
N ALA A 69 -11.74 16.52 -24.82
CA ALA A 69 -10.68 15.52 -24.76
C ALA A 69 -11.23 14.08 -24.65
N PHE A 70 -12.31 13.86 -23.90
CA PHE A 70 -12.97 12.56 -23.82
C PHE A 70 -13.64 12.17 -25.13
N TYR A 71 -14.26 13.12 -25.82
CA TYR A 71 -14.83 12.88 -27.15
C TYR A 71 -13.76 12.40 -28.15
N ASP A 72 -12.59 13.05 -28.20
CA ASP A 72 -11.48 12.63 -29.06
C ASP A 72 -10.92 11.24 -28.72
N LEU A 73 -10.93 10.90 -27.42
CA LEU A 73 -10.49 9.60 -26.94
C LEU A 73 -11.56 8.51 -27.12
N GLY A 74 -12.76 8.87 -27.62
CA GLY A 74 -13.87 7.95 -27.81
C GLY A 74 -14.52 7.50 -26.50
N ILE A 75 -14.44 8.31 -25.45
CA ILE A 75 -14.96 8.00 -24.11
C ILE A 75 -16.27 8.76 -23.90
N SER A 76 -17.35 8.03 -23.67
CA SER A 76 -18.64 8.62 -23.31
C SER A 76 -18.71 8.93 -21.81
N PRO A 77 -18.97 10.18 -21.39
CA PRO A 77 -19.15 10.52 -19.97
C PRO A 77 -20.33 9.78 -19.33
N LEU A 78 -21.35 9.43 -20.12
CA LEU A 78 -22.52 8.71 -19.64
C LEU A 78 -22.17 7.27 -19.25
N GLU A 79 -21.35 6.60 -20.06
CA GLU A 79 -20.87 5.24 -19.77
C GLU A 79 -20.02 5.23 -18.49
N LEU A 80 -19.25 6.30 -18.25
CA LEU A 80 -18.44 6.43 -17.04
C LEU A 80 -19.31 6.54 -15.78
N LEU A 81 -20.44 7.26 -15.85
CA LEU A 81 -21.41 7.33 -14.75
C LEU A 81 -22.05 5.98 -14.47
N GLN A 82 -22.50 5.27 -15.52
CA GLN A 82 -23.06 3.93 -15.39
C GLN A 82 -22.05 2.95 -14.79
N PHE A 83 -20.78 3.05 -15.21
CA PHE A 83 -19.70 2.25 -14.64
C PHE A 83 -19.52 2.52 -13.14
N LEU A 84 -19.61 3.78 -12.72
CA LEU A 84 -19.47 4.15 -11.31
C LEU A 84 -20.61 3.61 -10.43
N GLU A 85 -21.82 3.47 -10.98
CA GLU A 85 -22.95 2.84 -10.29
C GLU A 85 -22.80 1.33 -10.17
N LEU A 86 -22.22 0.69 -11.19
CA LEU A 86 -22.01 -0.77 -11.23
C LEU A 86 -20.84 -1.22 -10.36
N VAL A 87 -19.80 -0.38 -10.28
CA VAL A 87 -18.58 -0.71 -9.57
C VAL A 87 -18.68 -0.23 -8.12
N ASN A 88 -18.81 -1.20 -7.20
CA ASN A 88 -18.58 -0.96 -5.78
C ASN A 88 -17.11 -0.62 -5.56
N LEU A 89 -16.78 0.67 -5.63
CA LEU A 89 -15.44 1.18 -5.39
C LEU A 89 -14.95 0.68 -4.01
N PRO A 90 -13.82 -0.06 -3.96
CA PRO A 90 -13.27 -0.49 -2.68
C PRO A 90 -12.95 0.73 -1.79
N PRO A 91 -13.21 0.66 -0.47
CA PRO A 91 -13.13 1.81 0.45
C PRO A 91 -11.70 2.35 0.66
N GLN A 92 -10.68 1.77 0.02
CA GLN A 92 -9.29 2.10 0.25
C GLN A 92 -8.83 3.21 -0.70
N CYS A 93 -9.08 4.45 -0.28
CA CYS A 93 -8.25 5.56 -0.70
C CYS A 93 -6.86 5.39 -0.08
N ILE A 94 -5.84 5.12 -0.90
CA ILE A 94 -4.44 5.11 -0.46
C ILE A 94 -4.14 6.50 0.11
N ARG A 95 -4.02 6.61 1.44
CA ARG A 95 -3.69 7.89 2.09
C ARG A 95 -2.25 8.26 1.77
N VAL A 96 -2.08 9.23 0.86
CA VAL A 96 -0.78 9.80 0.55
C VAL A 96 -0.38 10.77 1.68
N PRO A 97 0.78 10.59 2.34
CA PRO A 97 1.24 11.51 3.35
C PRO A 97 1.54 12.88 2.72
N ARG A 98 1.09 13.96 3.36
CA ARG A 98 1.39 15.33 2.91
C ARG A 98 2.86 15.66 3.18
N TYR A 99 3.53 16.19 2.17
CA TYR A 99 4.90 16.70 2.31
C TYR A 99 4.88 18.13 2.88
N PRO A 100 5.87 18.53 3.71
CA PRO A 100 6.98 17.73 4.25
C PRO A 100 6.51 16.70 5.29
N VAL A 101 7.00 15.47 5.17
CA VAL A 101 6.74 14.43 6.17
C VAL A 101 7.51 14.78 7.43
N ILE A 102 6.81 15.15 8.50
CA ILE A 102 7.44 15.41 9.80
C ILE A 102 7.90 14.05 10.37
N LEU A 103 9.18 13.73 10.19
CA LEU A 103 9.79 12.51 10.71
C LEU A 103 10.13 12.70 12.20
N SER A 104 9.18 12.48 13.09
CA SER A 104 9.41 12.54 14.54
C SER A 104 10.21 11.33 15.04
N ASN A 105 11.54 11.33 14.89
CA ASN A 105 12.50 10.35 15.44
C ASN A 105 12.29 8.87 15.01
N ARG A 106 13.39 8.17 14.68
CA ARG A 106 13.39 6.79 14.11
C ARG A 106 12.63 5.75 14.95
N TYR A 107 12.45 5.98 16.25
CA TYR A 107 11.72 5.08 17.15
C TYR A 107 10.19 5.12 16.98
N SER A 108 9.61 6.19 16.42
CA SER A 108 8.15 6.29 16.24
C SER A 108 7.63 5.60 14.96
N LEU A 109 8.50 5.39 13.97
CA LEU A 109 8.20 4.77 12.67
C LEU A 109 7.76 3.30 12.82
N GLU A 110 8.41 2.56 13.71
CA GLU A 110 8.06 1.18 14.05
C GLU A 110 6.63 1.05 14.61
N ASN A 111 6.12 2.09 15.27
CA ASN A 111 4.74 2.10 15.76
C ASN A 111 3.74 2.52 14.68
N SER A 112 4.10 3.44 13.78
CA SER A 112 3.19 3.89 12.71
C SER A 112 3.00 2.82 11.62
N LEU A 113 4.06 2.10 11.25
CA LEU A 113 3.98 0.97 10.31
C LEU A 113 3.19 -0.23 10.88
N ARG A 114 3.17 -0.39 12.21
CA ARG A 114 2.30 -1.38 12.89
C ARG A 114 0.83 -0.95 12.90
N ASN A 115 0.56 0.35 12.97
CA ASN A 115 -0.81 0.91 12.99
C ASN A 115 -1.49 0.94 11.62
N ILE A 116 -0.81 0.57 10.54
CA ILE A 116 -1.46 0.32 9.23
C ILE A 116 -2.30 -0.97 9.26
N LYS A 117 -2.13 -1.81 10.31
CA LYS A 117 -3.08 -2.87 10.61
C LYS A 117 -4.15 -2.37 11.60
N VAL A 118 -5.38 -2.35 11.10
CA VAL A 118 -6.65 -2.24 11.85
C VAL A 118 -6.97 -0.82 12.32
N ASN A 119 -7.84 -0.12 11.58
CA ASN A 119 -8.95 0.67 12.12
C ASN A 119 -9.77 1.29 10.98
N ASP A 120 -10.75 0.54 10.48
CA ASP A 120 -12.00 1.12 9.97
C ASP A 120 -13.14 0.29 10.54
N GLN A 121 -13.30 0.34 11.87
CA GLN A 121 -14.58 0.05 12.52
C GLN A 121 -15.30 1.38 12.74
N VAL A 122 -16.35 1.53 11.95
CA VAL A 122 -17.49 2.43 12.10
C VAL A 122 -17.94 2.48 13.58
N THR A 123 -18.07 3.71 14.08
CA THR A 123 -18.86 4.18 15.24
C THR A 123 -19.19 3.18 16.37
N GLY A 124 -18.65 3.44 17.57
CA GLY A 124 -19.27 2.98 18.84
C GLY A 124 -18.31 2.42 19.88
N LYS A 125 -18.09 3.19 20.96
CA LYS A 125 -17.49 2.90 22.28
C LYS A 125 -16.25 1.97 22.33
N PRO A 126 -15.12 2.39 22.93
CA PRO A 126 -13.91 1.57 23.01
C PRO A 126 -14.15 0.35 23.91
N LYS A 127 -14.16 -0.85 23.32
CA LYS A 127 -14.12 -2.12 24.08
C LYS A 127 -12.71 -2.30 24.62
N GLU A 128 -12.59 -2.38 25.94
CA GLU A 128 -11.33 -2.66 26.64
C GLU A 128 -10.71 -3.97 26.13
N GLY A 129 -9.54 -3.87 25.50
CA GLY A 129 -8.82 -5.04 25.01
C GLY A 129 -8.30 -5.91 26.15
N LEU A 130 -8.59 -7.21 26.09
CA LEU A 130 -8.08 -8.24 27.00
C LEU A 130 -6.54 -8.16 27.08
N LYS A 131 -6.02 -7.67 28.21
CA LYS A 131 -4.57 -7.64 28.50
C LYS A 131 -4.09 -9.03 28.92
N ILE A 132 -3.62 -9.83 27.97
CA ILE A 132 -2.85 -11.03 28.28
C ILE A 132 -1.46 -10.60 28.76
N ARG A 133 -1.25 -10.51 30.08
CA ARG A 133 0.06 -10.28 30.69
C ARG A 133 0.86 -11.58 30.67
N ILE A 134 1.74 -11.74 29.69
CA ILE A 134 2.75 -12.80 29.73
C ILE A 134 3.80 -12.39 30.77
N SER A 135 3.80 -13.04 31.93
CA SER A 135 4.76 -12.78 33.00
C SER A 135 6.18 -13.10 32.52
N LEU A 136 7.03 -12.08 32.46
CA LEU A 136 8.44 -12.16 32.04
C LEU A 136 9.27 -13.19 32.84
N SER A 137 8.76 -13.70 33.96
CA SER A 137 9.34 -14.80 34.74
C SER A 137 9.49 -16.09 33.93
N LYS A 138 8.47 -16.49 33.15
CA LYS A 138 8.49 -17.73 32.35
C LYS A 138 9.54 -17.68 31.23
N ILE A 139 9.76 -16.49 30.66
CA ILE A 139 10.77 -16.27 29.60
C ILE A 139 12.19 -16.34 30.19
N LYS A 140 12.42 -15.77 31.39
CA LYS A 140 13.71 -15.88 32.09
C LYS A 140 14.04 -17.31 32.50
N GLU A 141 13.03 -18.09 32.88
CA GLU A 141 13.21 -19.49 33.27
C GLU A 141 13.52 -20.39 32.06
N ALA A 142 12.80 -20.22 30.94
CA ALA A 142 13.05 -20.94 29.69
C ALA A 142 14.47 -20.67 29.14
N THR A 143 14.95 -19.43 29.23
CA THR A 143 16.31 -19.07 28.78
C THR A 143 17.41 -19.67 29.67
N LYS A 144 17.16 -19.84 30.98
CA LYS A 144 18.08 -20.50 31.92
C LYS A 144 18.20 -22.00 31.64
N ILE A 145 17.08 -22.68 31.35
CA ILE A 145 17.05 -24.11 30.99
C ILE A 145 17.85 -24.38 29.70
N LEU A 146 17.72 -23.49 28.71
CA LEU A 146 18.43 -23.60 27.43
C LEU A 146 19.95 -23.44 27.58
N LYS A 147 20.40 -22.52 28.46
CA LYS A 147 21.83 -22.36 28.80
C LYS A 147 22.40 -23.61 29.50
N ASN A 148 21.63 -24.23 30.39
CA ASN A 148 22.06 -25.45 31.10
C ASN A 148 22.15 -26.67 30.16
N LYS A 149 21.21 -26.83 29.21
CA LYS A 149 21.31 -27.87 28.17
C LYS A 149 22.55 -27.69 27.29
N LYS A 150 22.90 -26.47 26.90
CA LYS A 150 24.13 -26.17 26.13
C LYS A 150 25.40 -26.51 26.93
N LYS A 151 25.46 -26.19 28.23
CA LYS A 151 26.59 -26.57 29.11
C LYS A 151 26.72 -28.10 29.26
N LYS A 152 25.60 -28.82 29.43
CA LYS A 152 25.60 -30.29 29.54
C LYS A 152 26.07 -30.95 28.24
N LYS A 153 25.66 -30.43 27.08
CA LYS A 153 26.12 -30.90 25.75
C LYS A 153 27.63 -30.65 25.53
N LYS A 154 28.17 -29.53 26.04
CA LYS A 154 29.62 -29.23 25.98
C LYS A 154 30.45 -30.13 26.91
N ARG A 155 29.93 -30.47 28.10
CA ARG A 155 30.57 -31.45 29.02
C ARG A 155 30.59 -32.88 28.46
N MET A 156 29.50 -33.33 27.81
CA MET A 156 29.45 -34.65 27.17
C MET A 156 30.45 -34.79 26.00
N ARG A 157 30.69 -33.71 25.24
CA ARG A 157 31.72 -33.71 24.17
C ARG A 157 33.15 -33.81 24.70
N ARG A 158 33.45 -33.25 25.89
CA ARG A 158 34.77 -33.37 26.53
C ARG A 158 35.05 -34.76 27.11
N LYS A 159 34.02 -35.45 27.63
CA LYS A 159 34.16 -36.84 28.14
C LYS A 159 34.37 -37.90 27.06
N ARG A 160 34.02 -37.63 25.80
CA ARG A 160 34.22 -38.55 24.66
C ARG A 160 35.58 -38.40 23.96
N GLY A 161 36.44 -37.49 24.42
CA GLY A 161 37.79 -37.26 23.87
C GLY A 161 38.93 -37.77 24.76
N VAL A 162 38.61 -38.55 25.81
CA VAL A 162 39.60 -39.15 26.72
C VAL A 162 39.21 -40.62 26.91
N SER A 163 39.51 -41.43 25.90
CA SER A 163 39.52 -42.90 25.98
C SER A 163 40.41 -43.41 24.85
N LEU A 164 41.71 -43.38 25.11
CA LEU A 164 42.79 -44.18 24.51
C LEU A 164 43.69 -44.58 25.68
#